data_AF-A0A7Z9SDP7-F1
#
_entry.id   AF-A0A7Z9SDP7-F1
#
_cell.length_a   1.000
_cell.length_b   1.000
_cell.length_c   1.000
_cell.angle_alpha   90.00
_cell.angle_beta   90.00
_cell.angle_gamma   90.00
#
_symmetry.space_group_name_H-M   'P 1'
#
loop_
_entity.id
_entity.type
_entity.pdbx_description
1 polymer ?
#
loop_
_entity_poly.entity_id
_entity_poly.type
_entity_poly.pdbx_seq_one_letter_code
_entity_poly.pdbx_strand_id
1 'polypeptide(L)'
;MSDHDNEHIEEHIKVYLTVFGALAFLTLLTVAASYMDISNTEAIFLALSIATVKASLVAGYFMHLITEKQTIIWILTLTFIFFLFCMFIPMITVIDHASLS
;
A
#
# COMPACT_ATOMS: atom_id res chain seq x y z
N MET A 1 9.11 -37.43 17.77
CA MET A 1 9.62 -36.07 17.48
C MET A 1 9.77 -35.97 15.97
N SER A 2 9.40 -34.83 15.36
CA SER A 2 9.77 -34.35 14.01
C SER A 2 8.93 -34.69 12.76
N ASP A 3 7.60 -34.52 12.78
CA ASP A 3 6.81 -34.40 11.53
C ASP A 3 5.76 -33.26 11.52
N HIS A 4 5.31 -32.77 12.69
CA HIS A 4 4.27 -31.73 12.77
C HIS A 4 4.76 -30.27 12.61
N ASP A 5 6.06 -30.01 12.48
CA ASP A 5 6.59 -28.64 12.43
C ASP A 5 6.76 -28.09 10.99
N ASN A 6 6.76 -28.95 9.97
CA ASN A 6 7.01 -28.53 8.58
C ASN A 6 5.76 -27.96 7.89
N GLU A 7 4.56 -28.48 8.20
CA GLU A 7 3.31 -28.02 7.56
C GLU A 7 2.98 -26.55 7.86
N HIS A 8 3.26 -26.10 9.09
CA HIS A 8 2.93 -24.73 9.49
C HIS A 8 3.83 -23.68 8.83
N ILE A 9 5.07 -24.05 8.46
CA ILE A 9 6.02 -23.14 7.82
C ILE A 9 5.74 -23.02 6.31
N GLU A 10 5.33 -24.10 5.65
CA GLU A 10 5.00 -24.09 4.23
C GLU A 10 3.83 -23.16 3.87
N GLU A 11 2.83 -23.06 4.74
CA GLU A 11 1.66 -22.22 4.50
C GLU A 11 2.03 -20.73 4.49
N HIS A 12 2.88 -20.29 5.42
CA HIS A 12 3.40 -18.92 5.44
C HIS A 12 4.23 -18.58 4.19
N ILE A 13 5.00 -19.53 3.68
CA ILE A 13 5.84 -19.34 2.49
C ILE A 13 4.97 -19.21 1.23
N LYS A 14 3.94 -20.06 1.08
CA LYS A 14 3.02 -20.03 -0.08
C LYS A 14 2.26 -18.70 -0.17
N VAL A 15 1.82 -18.16 0.96
CA VAL A 15 1.16 -16.85 1.02
C VAL A 15 2.11 -15.74 0.59
N TYR A 16 3.36 -15.75 1.07
CA TYR A 16 4.37 -14.75 0.72
C TYR A 16 4.71 -14.78 -0.78
N LEU A 17 4.86 -15.97 -1.35
CA LEU A 17 5.14 -16.17 -2.78
C LEU A 17 3.98 -15.69 -3.66
N THR A 18 2.73 -15.96 -3.25
CA THR A 18 1.54 -15.51 -3.98
C THR A 18 1.46 -13.99 -4.02
N VAL A 19 1.80 -13.33 -2.92
CA VAL A 19 1.74 -11.86 -2.82
C VAL A 19 2.90 -11.21 -3.54
N PHE A 20 4.10 -11.80 -3.45
CA PHE A 20 5.23 -11.37 -4.26
C PHE A 20 4.90 -11.44 -5.76
N GLY A 21 4.23 -12.52 -6.19
CA GLY A 21 3.70 -12.65 -7.55
C GLY A 21 2.68 -11.55 -7.90
N ALA A 22 1.72 -11.27 -7.01
CA ALA A 22 0.75 -10.19 -7.19
C ALA A 22 1.42 -8.81 -7.31
N LEU A 23 2.39 -8.51 -6.43
CA LEU A 23 3.16 -7.26 -6.44
C LEU A 23 3.98 -7.10 -7.73
N ALA A 24 4.63 -8.17 -8.18
CA ALA A 24 5.34 -8.19 -9.45
C ALA A 24 4.39 -7.93 -10.62
N PHE A 25 3.23 -8.59 -10.64
CA PHE A 25 2.21 -8.38 -11.66
C PHE A 25 1.66 -6.95 -11.67
N LEU A 26 1.28 -6.40 -10.51
CA LEU A 26 0.85 -5.01 -10.36
C LEU A 26 1.96 -4.03 -10.82
N THR A 27 3.23 -4.38 -10.66
CA THR A 27 4.37 -3.56 -11.14
C THR A 27 4.50 -3.56 -12.65
N LEU A 28 4.43 -4.74 -13.26
CA LEU A 28 4.41 -4.86 -14.71
C LEU A 28 3.21 -4.11 -15.30
N LEU A 29 2.06 -4.15 -14.63
CA LEU A 29 0.87 -3.43 -15.04
C LEU A 29 1.04 -1.91 -14.95
N THR A 30 1.71 -1.38 -13.91
CA THR A 30 2.04 0.06 -13.83
C THR A 30 2.99 0.47 -14.96
N VAL A 31 4.02 -0.33 -15.23
CA VAL A 31 4.99 -0.04 -16.29
C VAL A 31 4.30 -0.09 -17.65
N ALA A 32 3.51 -1.13 -17.93
CA ALA A 32 2.76 -1.26 -19.16
C ALA A 32 1.76 -0.11 -19.37
N ALA A 33 1.06 0.30 -18.30
CA ALA A 33 0.19 1.47 -18.37
C ALA A 33 0.97 2.78 -18.58
N SER A 34 2.18 2.91 -18.04
CA SER A 34 3.06 4.05 -18.30
C SER A 34 3.63 4.08 -19.72
N TYR A 35 3.72 2.94 -20.40
CA TYR A 35 4.14 2.86 -21.81
C TYR A 35 2.99 3.13 -22.78
N MET A 36 1.74 3.02 -22.33
CA MET A 36 0.58 3.42 -23.10
C MET A 36 0.39 4.92 -22.87
N ASP A 37 0.68 5.75 -23.87
CA ASP A 37 0.52 7.21 -23.86
C ASP A 37 -0.96 7.60 -23.68
N ILE A 38 -1.47 7.45 -22.46
CA ILE A 38 -2.78 7.92 -22.04
C ILE A 38 -2.58 9.33 -21.45
N SER A 39 -3.53 10.22 -21.73
CA SER A 39 -3.51 11.63 -21.29
C SER A 39 -3.05 11.77 -19.82
N ASN A 40 -2.15 12.72 -19.55
CA ASN A 40 -1.42 12.88 -18.28
C ASN A 40 -2.30 12.72 -17.02
N THR A 41 -3.54 13.20 -17.06
CA THR A 41 -4.50 13.11 -15.95
C THR A 41 -4.92 11.67 -15.65
N GLU A 42 -5.21 10.86 -16.66
CA GLU A 42 -5.62 9.47 -16.49
C GLU A 42 -4.43 8.61 -16.03
N ALA A 43 -3.23 8.88 -16.56
CA ALA A 43 -2.00 8.21 -16.14
C ALA A 43 -1.70 8.43 -14.64
N ILE A 44 -1.87 9.66 -14.13
CA ILE A 44 -1.68 9.96 -12.70
C ILE A 44 -2.71 9.24 -11.83
N PHE A 45 -3.97 9.21 -12.24
CA PHE A 45 -5.04 8.55 -11.49
C PHE A 45 -4.81 7.02 -11.44
N LEU A 46 -4.39 6.43 -12.55
CA LEU A 46 -4.06 5.01 -12.64
C LEU A 46 -2.81 4.66 -11.82
N ALA A 47 -1.77 5.51 -11.87
CA ALA A 47 -0.55 5.32 -11.09
C ALA A 47 -0.82 5.38 -9.58
N LEU A 48 -1.62 6.35 -9.12
CA LEU A 48 -2.01 6.48 -7.71
C LEU A 48 -2.83 5.28 -7.23
N SER A 49 -3.85 4.86 -8.00
CA SER A 49 -4.67 3.71 -7.62
C SER A 49 -3.85 2.41 -7.53
N ILE A 50 -2.97 2.15 -8.51
CA ILE A 50 -2.07 0.98 -8.46
C ILE A 50 -1.09 1.09 -7.27
N ALA A 51 -0.55 2.29 -7.01
CA ALA A 51 0.34 2.51 -5.86
C ALA A 51 -0.38 2.23 -4.53
N THR A 52 -1.62 2.67 -4.36
CA THR A 52 -2.43 2.36 -3.17
C THR A 52 -2.64 0.87 -3.01
N VAL A 53 -3.04 0.16 -4.07
CA VAL A 53 -3.27 -1.30 -4.02
C VAL A 53 -1.98 -2.04 -3.65
N LYS A 54 -0.84 -1.68 -4.26
CA LYS A 54 0.47 -2.26 -3.90
C LYS A 54 0.81 -2.00 -2.44
N ALA A 55 0.66 -0.76 -1.97
CA ALA A 55 0.97 -0.38 -0.59
C ALA A 55 0.10 -1.17 0.41
N SER A 56 -1.19 -1.36 0.12
CA SER A 56 -2.09 -2.18 0.94
C SER A 56 -1.70 -3.65 0.94
N LEU A 57 -1.33 -4.23 -0.21
CA LEU A 57 -0.85 -5.62 -0.27
C LEU A 57 0.47 -5.79 0.48
N VAL A 58 1.43 -4.86 0.35
CA VAL A 58 2.68 -4.88 1.14
C VAL A 58 2.36 -4.81 2.63
N ALA A 59 1.53 -3.86 3.07
CA ALA A 59 1.19 -3.69 4.48
C ALA A 59 0.49 -4.91 5.08
N GLY A 60 -0.46 -5.52 4.34
CA GLY A 60 -1.22 -6.68 4.82
C GLY A 60 -0.39 -7.96 4.88
N TYR A 61 0.45 -8.22 3.87
CA TYR A 61 1.07 -9.53 3.68
C TYR A 61 2.56 -9.60 4.03
N PHE A 62 3.38 -8.58 3.71
CA PHE A 62 4.80 -8.61 4.07
C PHE A 62 5.00 -8.51 5.59
N MET A 63 4.03 -7.94 6.30
CA MET A 63 4.11 -7.70 7.74
C MET A 63 3.38 -8.74 8.61
N HIS A 64 2.95 -9.86 8.03
CA HIS A 64 2.25 -10.96 8.72
C HIS A 64 1.13 -10.45 9.67
N LEU A 65 0.35 -9.50 9.16
CA LEU A 65 -0.45 -8.63 10.00
C LEU A 65 -1.82 -9.22 10.34
N ILE A 66 -2.33 -10.08 9.46
CA ILE A 66 -3.66 -10.69 9.56
C ILE A 66 -3.76 -11.77 10.66
N THR A 67 -2.65 -12.36 11.09
CA THR A 67 -2.70 -13.49 12.05
C THR A 67 -2.20 -13.17 13.46
N GLU A 68 -1.45 -12.08 13.71
CA GLU A 68 -0.76 -11.96 15.02
C GLU A 68 -0.45 -10.54 15.55
N LYS A 69 -0.34 -9.48 14.73
CA LYS A 69 0.23 -8.17 15.18
C LYS A 69 -0.76 -6.99 15.06
N GLN A 70 -1.93 -7.07 15.69
CA GLN A 70 -2.96 -6.01 15.66
C GLN A 70 -2.43 -4.63 16.11
N THR A 71 -1.42 -4.59 16.98
CA THR A 71 -0.73 -3.36 17.44
C THR A 71 -0.09 -2.57 16.30
N ILE A 72 0.47 -3.25 15.29
CA ILE A 72 1.18 -2.60 14.18
C ILE A 72 0.19 -1.95 13.20
N ILE A 73 -0.99 -2.55 12.95
CA ILE A 73 -2.08 -1.91 12.19
C ILE A 73 -2.48 -0.61 12.86
N TRP A 74 -2.62 -0.64 14.19
CA TRP A 74 -3.02 0.51 14.98
C TRP A 74 -1.99 1.65 14.88
N ILE A 75 -0.69 1.34 15.00
CA ILE A 75 0.38 2.33 14.87
C ILE A 75 0.47 2.89 13.44
N LEU A 76 0.31 2.04 12.42
CA LEU A 76 0.34 2.43 11.01
C LEU A 76 -0.85 3.35 10.68
N THR A 77 -2.04 2.96 11.13
CA THR A 77 -3.27 3.76 10.95
C THR A 77 -3.15 5.09 11.67
N LEU A 78 -2.65 5.11 12.90
CA LEU A 78 -2.43 6.34 13.67
C LEU A 78 -1.42 7.26 12.96
N THR A 79 -0.32 6.70 12.46
CA THR A 79 0.72 7.46 11.73
C THR A 79 0.19 7.99 10.40
N PHE A 80 -0.61 7.20 9.68
CA PHE A 80 -1.26 7.61 8.43
C PHE A 80 -2.27 8.74 8.66
N ILE A 81 -3.10 8.64 9.71
CA ILE A 81 -4.01 9.72 10.13
C ILE A 81 -3.23 10.98 10.50
N PHE A 82 -2.18 10.86 11.31
CA PHE A 82 -1.37 11.99 11.71
C PHE A 82 -0.69 12.65 10.50
N PHE A 83 -0.18 11.86 9.56
CA PHE A 83 0.37 12.33 8.30
C PHE A 83 -0.66 13.10 7.47
N LEU A 84 -1.88 12.58 7.33
CA LEU A 84 -2.96 13.29 6.64
C LEU A 84 -3.28 14.62 7.34
N PHE A 85 -3.42 14.63 8.66
CA PHE A 85 -3.64 15.88 9.40
C PHE A 85 -2.51 16.90 9.16
N CYS A 86 -1.26 16.46 9.21
CA CYS A 86 -0.10 17.31 8.97
C CYS A 86 -0.04 17.83 7.52
N MET A 87 -0.52 17.05 6.54
CA MET A 87 -0.62 17.45 5.14
C MET A 87 -1.82 18.40 4.88
N PHE A 88 -2.97 18.18 5.54
CA PHE A 88 -4.18 18.98 5.34
C PHE A 88 -4.10 20.35 6.02
N ILE A 89 -3.45 20.49 7.18
CA ILE A 89 -3.27 21.79 7.84
C ILE A 89 -2.66 22.86 6.92
N PRO A 90 -1.50 22.66 6.26
CA PRO A 90 -0.93 23.66 5.38
C PRO A 90 -1.78 23.88 4.13
N MET A 91 -2.47 22.85 3.63
CA MET A 91 -3.40 23.00 2.51
C MET A 91 -4.56 23.94 2.87
N ILE A 92 -5.17 23.77 4.04
CA ILE A 92 -6.25 24.63 4.54
C ILE A 92 -5.73 26.06 4.76
N THR A 93 -4.54 26.22 5.36
CA THR A 93 -3.92 27.54 5.55
C THR A 93 -3.64 28.26 4.23
N VAL A 94 -3.17 27.56 3.20
CA VAL A 94 -2.94 28.16 1.87
C VAL A 94 -4.26 28.58 1.21
N ILE A 95 -5.31 27.77 1.34
CA ILE A 95 -6.64 28.10 0.82
C ILE A 95 -7.23 29.32 1.54
N ASP A 96 -7.09 29.40 2.86
CA ASP A 96 -7.52 30.54 3.67
C ASP A 96 -6.78 31.83 3.24
N HIS A 97 -5.45 31.76 3.09
CA HIS A 97 -4.65 32.89 2.63
C HIS A 97 -4.95 33.32 1.19
N ALA A 98 -5.35 32.40 0.31
CA ALA A 98 -5.77 32.69 -1.06
C ALA A 98 -7.22 33.23 -1.15
N SER A 99 -8.06 32.98 -0.15
CA SER A 99 -9.44 33.50 -0.08
C SER A 99 -9.52 34.95 0.42
N LEU A 100 -8.43 35.46 1.01
CA LEU A 100 -8.30 36.80 1.59
C LEU A 100 -7.52 37.79 0.69
N SER A 101 -7.11 37.39 -0.52
CA SER A 101 -6.45 38.22 -1.55
C SER A 101 -7.32 38.37 -2.78
#